data_AF-A0A529M322-F1
#
_entry.id   AF-A0A529M322-F1
#
_cell.length_a   1.000
_cell.length_b   1.000
_cell.length_c   1.000
_cell.angle_alpha   90.00
_cell.angle_beta   90.00
_cell.angle_gamma   90.00
#
_symmetry.space_group_name_H-M   'P 1'
#
loop_
_entity.id
_entity.type
_entity.pdbx_description
1 polymer ?
#
loop_
_entity_poly.entity_id
_entity_poly.type
_entity_poly.pdbx_seq_one_letter_code
_entity_poly.pdbx_strand_id
1 'polypeptide(L)'
;MSVWPRWLTFVILAVGFLSAAMSGARAEVRTLKLYHLHTHEKAEIVYKRNGRYDPEGLRKINIILRDWRRNEPTKMDPRLLDLVWEAYR
;
A
#
# COMPACT_ATOMS: atom_id res chain seq x y z
N MET A 1 -52.70 -16.24 -1.14
CA MET A 1 -51.68 -15.64 -2.04
C MET A 1 -51.15 -14.39 -1.34
N SER A 2 -50.00 -14.47 -0.66
CA SER A 2 -49.45 -13.33 0.07
C SER A 2 -48.93 -12.30 -0.92
N VAL A 3 -49.64 -11.19 -1.06
CA VAL A 3 -49.20 -10.05 -1.87
C VAL A 3 -48.19 -9.26 -1.05
N TRP A 4 -46.92 -9.38 -1.41
CA TRP A 4 -45.87 -8.62 -0.75
C TRP A 4 -46.04 -7.13 -1.04
N PRO A 5 -45.90 -6.25 -0.03
CA PRO A 5 -46.01 -4.82 -0.23
C PRO A 5 -44.95 -4.30 -1.20
N ARG A 6 -45.35 -3.46 -2.16
CA ARG A 6 -44.44 -2.87 -3.16
C ARG A 6 -43.32 -2.02 -2.54
N TRP A 7 -43.47 -1.56 -1.31
CA TRP A 7 -42.41 -0.85 -0.59
C TRP A 7 -41.27 -1.78 -0.15
N LEU A 8 -41.55 -3.06 0.14
CA LEU A 8 -40.53 -4.05 0.50
C LEU A 8 -39.59 -4.34 -0.68
N THR A 9 -40.10 -4.37 -1.91
CA THR A 9 -39.26 -4.54 -3.10
C THR A 9 -38.32 -3.35 -3.31
N PHE A 10 -38.77 -2.13 -3.02
CA PHE A 10 -37.91 -0.93 -3.07
C PHE A 10 -36.81 -0.97 -2.00
N VAL A 11 -37.13 -1.41 -0.79
CA VAL A 11 -36.15 -1.57 0.29
C VAL A 11 -35.10 -2.63 -0.08
N ILE A 12 -35.53 -3.78 -0.62
CA ILE A 12 -34.62 -4.85 -1.05
C ILE A 12 -33.70 -4.38 -2.19
N LEU A 13 -34.23 -3.65 -3.16
CA LEU A 13 -33.44 -3.06 -4.25
C LEU A 13 -32.43 -2.01 -3.73
N ALA A 14 -32.85 -1.14 -2.80
CA ALA A 14 -31.97 -0.14 -2.21
C ALA A 14 -30.82 -0.76 -1.39
N VAL A 15 -31.11 -1.80 -0.61
CA VAL A 15 -30.11 -2.54 0.17
C VAL A 15 -29.15 -3.33 -0.72
N GLY A 16 -29.66 -3.95 -1.79
CA GLY A 16 -28.85 -4.63 -2.80
C GLY A 16 -27.90 -3.67 -3.51
N PHE A 17 -28.37 -2.47 -3.86
CA PHE A 17 -27.57 -1.42 -4.48
C PHE A 17 -26.48 -0.88 -3.53
N LEU A 18 -26.81 -0.66 -2.24
CA LEU A 18 -25.84 -0.21 -1.25
C LEU A 18 -24.71 -1.24 -1.01
N SER A 19 -25.06 -2.53 -1.00
CA SER A 19 -24.11 -3.62 -0.81
C SER A 19 -23.15 -3.76 -2.00
N ALA A 20 -23.64 -3.55 -3.22
CA ALA A 20 -22.81 -3.56 -4.43
C ALA A 20 -21.88 -2.34 -4.54
N ALA A 21 -22.24 -1.20 -3.93
CA ALA A 21 -21.43 0.02 -3.91
C ALA A 21 -20.26 -0.03 -2.91
N MET A 22 -20.21 -1.00 -2.00
CA MET A 22 -19.06 -1.24 -1.12
C MET A 22 -17.92 -1.89 -1.92
N SER A 23 -17.25 -1.09 -2.74
CA SER A 23 -15.95 -1.46 -3.31
C SER A 23 -14.95 -1.61 -2.16
N GLY A 24 -14.54 -2.84 -1.86
CA GLY A 24 -13.62 -3.14 -0.78
C GLY A 24 -12.31 -2.37 -0.96
N ALA A 25 -11.99 -1.50 0.01
CA ALA A 25 -10.67 -0.90 0.11
C ALA A 25 -9.64 -2.05 0.21
N ARG A 26 -8.92 -2.32 -0.89
CA ARG A 26 -7.87 -3.34 -0.89
C ARG A 26 -6.76 -2.80 0.01
N ALA A 27 -6.59 -3.43 1.16
CA ALA A 27 -5.50 -3.11 2.07
C ALA A 27 -4.16 -3.58 1.47
N GLU A 28 -3.64 -2.82 0.50
CA GLU A 28 -2.36 -3.12 -0.13
C GLU A 28 -1.22 -2.65 0.78
N VAL A 29 -0.38 -3.59 1.19
CA VAL A 29 0.87 -3.34 1.90
C VAL A 29 2.01 -3.56 0.93
N ARG A 30 2.82 -2.53 0.68
CA ARG A 30 4.01 -2.63 -0.18
C ARG A 30 5.27 -2.72 0.67
N THR A 31 6.04 -3.76 0.40
CA THR A 31 7.27 -4.11 1.11
C THR A 31 8.41 -4.25 0.11
N LEU A 32 9.57 -3.70 0.44
CA LEU A 32 10.80 -3.90 -0.34
C LEU A 32 11.82 -4.68 0.48
N LYS A 33 12.44 -5.68 -0.17
CA LYS A 33 13.61 -6.40 0.34
C LYS A 33 14.84 -5.79 -0.30
N LEU A 34 15.70 -5.20 0.51
CA LEU A 34 16.87 -4.44 0.06
C LEU A 34 18.14 -5.12 0.58
N TYR A 35 19.14 -5.19 -0.28
CA TYR A 35 20.49 -5.62 0.05
C TYR A 35 21.48 -4.56 -0.42
N HIS A 36 22.21 -3.99 0.52
CA HIS A 36 23.24 -3.00 0.22
C HIS A 36 24.56 -3.71 -0.10
N LEU A 37 25.00 -3.62 -1.36
CA LEU A 37 26.17 -4.34 -1.86
C LEU A 37 27.49 -3.97 -1.16
N HIS A 38 27.67 -2.70 -0.75
CA HIS A 38 28.92 -2.25 -0.12
C HIS A 38 28.95 -2.50 1.39
N THR A 39 27.85 -2.24 2.10
CA THR A 39 27.77 -2.44 3.56
C THR A 39 27.30 -3.82 3.97
N HIS A 40 26.84 -4.63 3.01
CA HIS A 40 26.24 -5.96 3.20
C HIS A 40 24.98 -5.96 4.10
N GLU A 41 24.39 -4.78 4.35
CA GLU A 41 23.16 -4.65 5.12
C GLU A 41 21.96 -5.23 4.35
N LYS A 42 21.07 -5.91 5.07
CA LYS A 42 19.81 -6.46 4.54
C LYS A 42 18.64 -5.87 5.33
N ALA A 43 17.59 -5.47 4.64
CA ALA A 43 16.34 -5.10 5.30
C ALA A 43 15.11 -5.47 4.48
N GLU A 44 14.05 -5.81 5.19
CA GLU A 44 12.71 -5.94 4.65
C GLU A 44 11.86 -4.82 5.25
N ILE A 45 11.43 -3.88 4.40
CA ILE A 45 10.84 -2.62 4.86
C ILE A 45 9.48 -2.43 4.19
N VAL A 46 8.45 -2.31 5.03
CA VAL A 46 7.14 -1.81 4.59
C VAL A 46 7.24 -0.30 4.44
N TYR A 47 6.91 0.23 3.26
CA TYR A 47 6.99 1.67 2.97
C TYR A 47 5.66 2.27 2.53
N LYS A 48 4.63 1.46 2.26
CA LYS A 48 3.30 1.92 1.86
C LYS A 48 2.22 0.99 2.42
N ARG A 49 1.16 1.57 2.98
CA ARG A 49 0.00 0.86 3.52
C ARG A 49 -1.26 1.57 3.06
N ASN A 50 -2.19 0.85 2.43
CA ASN A 50 -3.50 1.37 2.02
C ASN A 50 -3.37 2.65 1.17
N GLY A 51 -2.41 2.66 0.24
CA GLY A 51 -2.11 3.80 -0.63
C GLY A 51 -1.34 4.97 0.03
N ARG A 52 -1.12 4.94 1.35
CA ARG A 52 -0.36 5.97 2.07
C ARG A 52 1.07 5.53 2.32
N TYR A 53 2.02 6.44 2.13
CA TYR A 53 3.41 6.17 2.47
C TYR A 53 3.61 6.13 3.99
N ASP A 54 4.43 5.20 4.43
CA ASP A 54 4.87 5.06 5.81
C ASP A 54 6.17 5.89 5.99
N PRO A 55 6.14 7.03 6.72
CA PRO A 55 7.31 7.89 6.88
C PRO A 55 8.47 7.17 7.54
N GLU A 56 8.20 6.22 8.44
CA GLU A 56 9.23 5.44 9.11
C GLU A 56 9.88 4.46 8.13
N GLY A 57 9.07 3.81 7.30
CA GLY A 57 9.54 2.95 6.21
C GLY A 57 10.42 3.70 5.22
N LEU A 58 9.97 4.87 4.76
CA LEU A 58 10.75 5.74 3.86
C LEU A 58 12.09 6.15 4.49
N ARG A 59 12.09 6.51 5.78
CA ARG A 59 13.32 6.85 6.51
C ARG A 59 14.28 5.67 6.59
N LYS A 60 13.79 4.47 6.88
CA LYS A 60 14.62 3.24 6.91
C LYS A 60 15.22 2.95 5.54
N ILE A 61 14.45 3.11 4.46
CA ILE A 61 14.93 2.95 3.09
C ILE A 61 16.04 3.96 2.77
N ASN A 62 15.85 5.21 3.13
CA ASN A 62 16.85 6.28 2.97
C ASN A 62 18.16 6.02 3.74
N ILE A 63 18.09 5.30 4.86
CA ILE A 63 19.26 4.91 5.67
C ILE A 63 19.96 3.69 5.07
N ILE A 64 19.23 2.64 4.69
CA ILE A 64 19.87 1.44 4.13
C ILE A 64 20.48 1.72 2.76
N LEU A 65 19.87 2.58 1.95
CA LEU A 65 20.38 3.02 0.64
C LEU A 65 21.18 4.32 0.72
N ARG A 66 21.72 4.67 1.91
CA ARG A 66 22.56 5.85 2.11
C ARG A 66 23.84 5.79 1.28
N ASP A 67 24.47 6.94 1.04
CA ASP A 67 25.79 6.96 0.40
C ASP A 67 26.81 6.31 1.34
N TRP A 68 27.38 5.18 0.94
CA TRP A 68 28.35 4.43 1.74
C TRP A 68 29.68 5.17 1.90
N ARG A 69 30.05 6.05 0.95
CA ARG A 69 31.33 6.78 0.97
C ARG A 69 31.35 7.85 2.06
N ARG A 70 30.18 8.44 2.33
CA ARG A 70 30.01 9.56 3.27
C ARG A 70 29.17 9.21 4.50
N ASN A 71 28.54 8.03 4.49
CA ASN A 71 27.60 7.58 5.51
C ASN A 71 26.41 8.55 5.72
N GLU A 72 26.02 9.27 4.66
CA GLU A 72 24.98 10.30 4.70
C GLU A 72 23.65 9.75 4.17
N PRO A 73 22.54 9.86 4.93
CA PRO A 73 21.21 9.47 4.46
C PRO A 73 20.83 10.25 3.20
N THR A 74 20.19 9.58 2.26
CA THR A 74 19.64 10.23 1.07
C THR A 74 18.15 10.54 1.27
N LYS A 75 17.57 11.39 0.41
CA LYS A 75 16.13 11.63 0.35
C LYS A 75 15.62 11.21 -1.02
N MET A 76 15.14 9.98 -1.12
CA MET A 76 14.54 9.47 -2.36
C MET A 76 13.09 9.94 -2.51
N ASP A 77 12.65 10.10 -3.76
CA ASP A 77 11.24 10.26 -4.08
C ASP A 77 10.51 8.93 -3.83
N PRO A 78 9.49 8.88 -2.96
CA PRO A 78 8.71 7.68 -2.68
C PRO A 78 8.12 7.00 -3.94
N ARG A 79 7.87 7.77 -5.02
CA ARG A 79 7.35 7.23 -6.28
C ARG A 79 8.35 6.32 -7.01
N LEU A 80 9.65 6.52 -6.80
CA LEU A 80 10.67 5.62 -7.34
C LEU A 80 10.58 4.23 -6.70
N LEU A 81 10.26 4.19 -5.40
CA LEU A 81 10.08 2.93 -4.66
C LEU A 81 8.83 2.19 -5.16
N ASP A 82 7.79 2.92 -5.54
CA ASP A 82 6.61 2.33 -6.18
C ASP A 82 6.97 1.66 -7.50
N LEU A 83 7.79 2.31 -8.35
CA LEU A 83 8.24 1.74 -9.61
C LEU A 83 9.08 0.46 -9.40
N VAL A 84 10.02 0.49 -8.45
CA VAL A 84 10.82 -0.70 -8.12
C VAL A 84 9.92 -1.82 -7.61
N TRP A 85 9.00 -1.53 -6.70
CA TRP A 85 8.07 -2.53 -6.19
C TRP A 85 7.22 -3.15 -7.31
N GLU A 86 6.73 -2.33 -8.23
CA GLU A 86 5.93 -2.78 -9.38
C GLU A 86 6.73 -3.62 -10.38
N ALA A 87 8.04 -3.37 -10.52
CA ALA A 87 8.90 -4.21 -11.35
C ALA A 87 9.15 -5.61 -10.75
N TYR A 88 9.01 -5.77 -9.43
CA TYR A 88 9.32 -7.01 -8.70
C TYR A 88 8.09 -7.74 -8.11
N ARG A 89 6.88 -7.19 -8.28
CA ARG A 89 5.65 -7.77 -7.72
C ARG A 89 5.18 -9.04 -8.43
#